data_AF-A0A499Q6D3-F1
#
_entry.id   AF-A0A499Q6D3-F1
#
_cell.length_a   1.000
_cell.length_b   1.000
_cell.length_c   1.000
_cell.angle_alpha   90.00
_cell.angle_beta   90.00
_cell.angle_gamma   90.00
#
_symmetry.space_group_name_H-M   'P 1'
#
loop_
_entity.id
_entity.type
_entity.pdbx_description
1 polymer ?
#
loop_
_entity_poly.entity_id
_entity_poly.type
_entity_poly.pdbx_seq_one_letter_code
_entity_poly.pdbx_strand_id
1 'polypeptide(L)'
;LLTGLLTKTFWFSYILFLIFLGGMLVLFIYVTSLASNEMFSLSMKLTTVCFTTMLTLTMLMWFIDKTSTSSFIQNLEMQPLYTLTLNNPENSLNLHKLYNFPTNLMTILLMNYLLITLIAVVKITKLFYGPLRPMN
;
A
#
# COMPACT_ATOMS: atom_id res chain seq x y z
N LEU A 1 -0.98 3.97 7.47
CA LEU A 1 -1.18 4.37 8.88
C LEU A 1 -2.42 5.25 9.06
N LEU A 2 -2.56 6.36 8.31
CA LEU A 2 -3.78 7.20 8.34
C LEU A 2 -5.05 6.41 7.97
N THR A 3 -4.93 5.46 7.05
CA THR A 3 -5.99 4.49 6.73
C THR A 3 -6.40 3.61 7.90
N GLY A 4 -5.47 3.31 8.81
CA GLY A 4 -5.73 2.56 10.04
C GLY A 4 -6.40 3.39 11.12
N LEU A 5 -6.42 4.72 11.01
CA LEU A 5 -7.26 5.57 11.86
C LEU A 5 -8.72 5.51 11.38
N LEU A 6 -8.95 5.50 10.06
CA LEU A 6 -10.31 5.41 9.48
C LEU A 6 -11.01 4.06 9.74
N THR A 7 -10.26 3.00 10.01
CA THR A 7 -10.78 1.65 10.25
C THR A 7 -10.58 1.24 11.69
N LYS A 8 -11.57 0.56 12.27
CA LYS A 8 -11.56 0.15 13.68
C LYS A 8 -10.34 -0.70 14.12
N THR A 9 -9.65 -1.38 13.19
CA THR A 9 -8.44 -2.18 13.44
C THR A 9 -7.31 -1.82 12.47
N PHE A 10 -6.07 -1.90 12.93
CA PHE A 10 -4.88 -1.60 12.09
C PHE A 10 -4.50 -2.69 11.09
N TRP A 11 -5.08 -3.90 11.19
CA TRP A 11 -4.70 -5.07 10.39
C TRP A 11 -4.67 -4.82 8.87
N PHE A 12 -5.68 -4.13 8.33
CA PHE A 12 -5.70 -3.80 6.90
C PHE A 12 -4.60 -2.80 6.51
N SER A 13 -4.32 -1.83 7.37
CA SER A 13 -3.28 -0.83 7.13
C SER A 13 -1.87 -1.45 7.11
N TYR A 14 -1.65 -2.51 7.89
CA TYR A 14 -0.40 -3.27 7.88
C TYR A 14 -0.24 -4.12 6.62
N ILE A 15 -1.29 -4.80 6.15
CA ILE A 15 -1.23 -5.57 4.89
C ILE A 15 -0.89 -4.65 3.73
N LEU A 16 -1.54 -3.49 3.65
CA LEU A 16 -1.28 -2.52 2.58
C LEU A 16 0.17 -2.03 2.62
N PHE A 17 0.69 -1.75 3.82
CA PHE A 17 2.09 -1.35 3.98
C PHE A 17 3.07 -2.44 3.49
N LEU A 18 2.85 -3.71 3.86
CA LEU A 18 3.71 -4.82 3.43
C LEU A 18 3.71 -5.00 1.90
N ILE A 19 2.54 -4.96 1.28
CA ILE A 19 2.42 -5.11 -0.19
C ILE A 19 3.13 -3.96 -0.90
N PHE A 20 2.93 -2.72 -0.45
CA PHE A 20 3.55 -1.55 -1.06
C PHE A 20 5.07 -1.58 -0.92
N LEU A 21 5.59 -1.89 0.27
CA LEU A 21 7.02 -1.95 0.52
C LEU A 21 7.67 -3.05 -0.34
N GLY A 22 7.06 -4.24 -0.40
CA GLY A 22 7.52 -5.32 -1.28
C GLY A 22 7.52 -4.94 -2.76
N GLY A 23 6.44 -4.32 -3.25
CA GLY A 23 6.33 -3.88 -4.64
C GLY A 23 7.33 -2.78 -5.01
N MET A 24 7.57 -1.82 -4.11
CA MET A 24 8.53 -0.74 -4.33
C MET A 24 9.97 -1.23 -4.39
N LEU A 25 10.35 -2.22 -3.56
CA LEU A 25 11.70 -2.80 -3.63
C LEU A 25 11.97 -3.49 -4.97
N VAL A 26 11.01 -4.24 -5.50
CA VAL A 26 11.14 -4.88 -6.83
C VAL A 26 11.26 -3.84 -7.94
N LEU A 27 10.41 -2.81 -7.91
CA LEU A 27 10.47 -1.71 -8.86
C LEU A 27 11.81 -0.95 -8.79
N PHE A 28 12.33 -0.73 -7.58
CA PHE A 28 13.61 -0.05 -7.39
C PHE A 28 14.76 -0.81 -8.05
N ILE A 29 14.85 -2.13 -7.82
CA ILE A 29 15.88 -2.98 -8.47
C ILE A 29 15.71 -2.92 -9.99
N TYR A 30 14.50 -3.04 -10.51
CA TYR A 30 14.23 -2.97 -11.95
C TYR A 30 14.70 -1.63 -12.57
N VAL A 31 14.33 -0.50 -11.97
CA VAL A 31 14.70 0.83 -12.49
C VAL A 31 16.21 1.07 -12.44
N THR A 32 16.88 0.73 -11.33
CA THR A 32 18.34 0.86 -11.22
C THR A 32 19.10 -0.04 -12.20
N SER A 33 18.51 -1.16 -12.62
CA SER A 33 19.12 -2.03 -13.64
C SER A 33 18.96 -1.52 -15.08
N LEU A 34 17.97 -0.65 -15.33
CA LEU A 34 17.58 -0.21 -16.67
C LEU A 34 18.05 1.22 -16.99
N ALA A 35 18.02 2.13 -16.01
CA ALA A 35 18.44 3.51 -16.20
C ALA A 35 19.95 3.68 -15.96
N SER A 36 20.61 4.45 -16.83
CA SER A 36 21.94 4.98 -16.53
C SER A 36 21.87 5.87 -15.29
N ASN A 37 22.90 5.82 -14.44
CA ASN A 37 23.09 6.74 -13.30
C ASN A 37 23.33 8.17 -13.82
N GLU A 38 22.31 8.81 -14.37
CA GLU A 38 22.36 10.23 -14.69
C GLU A 38 22.47 11.04 -13.40
N MET A 39 23.42 11.98 -13.36
CA MET A 39 23.58 12.85 -12.22
C MET A 39 22.30 13.68 -12.08
N PHE A 40 21.66 13.56 -10.91
CA PHE A 40 20.42 14.28 -10.62
C PHE A 40 20.66 15.79 -10.70
N SER A 41 20.04 16.47 -11.68
CA SER A 41 20.07 17.92 -11.78
C SER A 41 18.83 18.51 -11.10
N LEU A 42 19.05 19.18 -9.97
CA LEU A 42 17.99 19.87 -9.25
C LEU A 42 17.57 21.12 -10.03
N SER A 43 16.39 21.13 -10.63
CA SER A 43 15.88 22.34 -11.27
C SER A 43 15.26 23.29 -10.23
N MET A 44 15.75 24.53 -10.19
CA MET A 44 15.28 25.55 -9.24
C MET A 44 13.79 25.89 -9.42
N LYS A 45 13.26 25.67 -10.63
CA LYS A 45 11.84 25.82 -10.92
C LYS A 45 11.00 24.71 -10.27
N LEU A 46 11.45 23.45 -10.29
CA LEU A 46 10.73 22.38 -9.59
C LEU A 46 10.78 22.57 -8.08
N THR A 47 11.94 22.95 -7.54
CA THR A 47 12.06 23.15 -6.09
C THR A 47 11.13 24.25 -5.59
N THR A 48 11.06 25.38 -6.30
CA THR A 48 10.14 26.48 -5.93
C THR A 48 8.67 26.06 -6.05
N VAL A 49 8.29 25.28 -7.06
CA VAL A 49 6.94 24.70 -7.15
C VAL A 49 6.68 23.76 -5.96
N CYS A 50 7.59 22.83 -5.64
CA CYS A 50 7.42 21.95 -4.49
C CYS A 50 7.28 22.73 -3.18
N PHE A 51 8.09 23.76 -2.95
CA PHE A 51 7.99 24.58 -1.74
C PHE A 51 6.65 25.33 -1.65
N THR A 52 6.17 25.90 -2.74
CA THR A 52 4.85 26.58 -2.76
C THR A 52 3.70 25.59 -2.52
N THR A 53 3.76 24.38 -3.08
CA THR A 53 2.76 23.34 -2.80
C THR A 53 2.79 22.89 -1.33
N MET A 54 3.97 22.77 -0.72
CA MET A 54 4.06 22.39 0.70
C MET A 54 3.49 23.48 1.62
N LEU A 55 3.81 24.75 1.34
CA LEU A 55 3.28 25.88 2.12
C LEU A 55 1.76 25.96 2.03
N THR A 56 1.18 25.85 0.84
CA THR A 56 -0.29 25.87 0.68
C THR A 56 -0.97 24.74 1.45
N LEU A 57 -0.41 23.53 1.43
CA LEU A 57 -0.93 22.40 2.21
C LEU A 57 -0.87 22.65 3.71
N THR A 58 0.24 23.21 4.23
CA THR A 58 0.33 23.52 5.66
C THR A 58 -0.68 24.56 6.11
N MET A 59 -0.94 25.58 5.28
CA MET A 59 -1.96 26.59 5.58
C MET A 59 -3.37 25.99 5.59
N LEU A 60 -3.68 25.11 4.64
CA LEU A 60 -4.96 24.41 4.62
C LEU A 60 -5.19 23.60 5.90
N MET A 61 -4.15 22.92 6.40
CA MET A 61 -4.24 22.14 7.64
C MET A 61 -4.54 22.98 8.88
N TRP A 62 -4.15 24.25 8.90
CA TRP A 62 -4.45 25.15 10.02
C TRP A 62 -5.91 25.58 10.07
N PHE A 63 -6.61 25.60 8.93
CA PHE A 63 -8.02 25.97 8.87
C PHE A 63 -8.98 24.82 9.18
N ILE A 64 -8.48 23.58 9.29
CA ILE A 64 -9.32 22.43 9.60
C ILE A 64 -9.62 22.41 11.10
N ASP A 65 -10.90 22.39 11.45
CA ASP A 65 -11.35 22.26 12.85
C ASP A 65 -10.89 20.92 13.44
N LYS A 66 -10.25 20.97 14.60
CA LYS A 66 -9.75 19.82 15.37
C LYS A 66 -10.86 18.85 15.76
N THR A 67 -12.11 19.31 15.85
CA THR A 67 -13.26 18.46 16.21
C THR A 67 -13.74 17.59 15.03
N SER A 68 -13.48 18.00 13.80
CA SER A 68 -13.87 17.24 12.59
C SER A 68 -13.05 15.97 12.41
N THR A 69 -11.82 15.93 12.93
CA THR A 69 -10.90 14.79 12.79
C THR A 69 -11.02 13.78 13.93
N SER A 70 -11.59 14.16 15.07
CA SER A 70 -11.68 13.29 16.25
C SER A 70 -12.70 12.15 16.11
N SER A 71 -13.78 12.37 15.34
CA SER A 71 -14.80 11.34 15.06
C SER A 71 -14.27 10.17 14.23
N PHE A 72 -13.19 10.39 13.48
CA PHE A 72 -12.52 9.35 12.71
C PHE A 72 -11.49 8.56 13.50
N ILE A 73 -11.16 8.93 14.74
CA ILE A 73 -10.10 8.28 15.55
C ILE A 73 -10.77 7.40 16.61
N GLN A 74 -11.69 6.52 16.21
CA GLN A 74 -12.26 5.53 17.13
C GLN A 74 -11.76 4.14 16.77
N ASN A 75 -10.56 3.82 17.27
CA ASN A 75 -10.00 2.48 17.20
C ASN A 75 -10.55 1.59 18.31
N LEU A 76 -10.70 0.30 18.01
CA LEU A 76 -11.08 -0.71 19.01
C LEU A 76 -10.07 -0.77 20.16
N GLU A 77 -8.79 -0.55 19.87
CA GLU A 77 -7.70 -0.47 20.88
C GLU A 77 -7.85 0.69 21.86
N MET A 78 -8.64 1.73 21.52
CA MET A 78 -8.86 2.91 22.35
C MET A 78 -10.16 2.83 23.16
N GLN A 79 -10.92 1.73 23.03
CA GLN A 79 -12.15 1.52 23.80
C GLN A 79 -11.83 1.12 25.24
N PRO A 80 -12.64 1.55 26.23
CA PRO A 80 -12.45 1.16 27.61
C PRO A 80 -12.60 -0.36 27.76
N LEU A 81 -11.69 -0.96 28.54
CA LEU A 81 -11.59 -2.39 28.85
C LEU A 81 -12.92 -3.04 29.27
N TYR A 82 -13.86 -2.27 29.81
CA TYR A 82 -15.19 -2.74 30.20
C TYR A 82 -16.09 -3.17 29.02
N THR A 83 -15.78 -2.74 27.79
CA THR A 83 -16.54 -3.08 26.56
C THR A 83 -15.97 -4.27 25.80
N LEU A 84 -14.78 -4.73 26.17
CA LEU A 84 -14.15 -5.94 25.63
C LEU A 84 -14.85 -7.16 26.22
N THR A 85 -15.99 -7.51 25.61
CA THR A 85 -16.47 -8.90 25.70
C THR A 85 -15.33 -9.81 25.29
N LEU A 86 -14.94 -10.70 26.20
CA LEU A 86 -13.65 -11.39 26.27
C LEU A 86 -13.28 -12.26 25.05
N ASN A 87 -14.12 -12.33 24.03
CA ASN A 87 -14.04 -13.31 22.95
C ASN A 87 -14.56 -12.78 21.60
N ASN A 88 -14.34 -11.51 21.29
CA ASN A 88 -14.48 -11.06 19.90
C ASN A 88 -13.12 -11.19 19.20
N PRO A 89 -12.86 -12.28 18.45
CA PRO A 89 -11.68 -12.36 17.62
C PRO A 89 -11.71 -11.24 16.59
N GLU A 90 -10.89 -10.22 16.81
CA GLU A 90 -10.79 -9.05 15.96
C GLU A 90 -10.60 -9.47 14.50
N ASN A 91 -11.39 -8.90 13.59
CA ASN A 91 -11.43 -9.21 12.16
C ASN A 91 -11.76 -10.66 11.72
N SER A 92 -11.82 -11.64 12.62
CA SER A 92 -12.08 -13.05 12.22
C SER A 92 -13.38 -13.24 11.44
N LEU A 93 -14.43 -12.49 11.80
CA LEU A 93 -15.73 -12.58 11.15
C LEU A 93 -15.68 -12.04 9.71
N ASN A 94 -14.87 -11.00 9.47
CA ASN A 94 -14.61 -10.48 8.14
C ASN A 94 -13.76 -11.46 7.31
N LEU A 95 -12.77 -12.11 7.91
CA LEU A 95 -11.94 -13.12 7.26
C LEU A 95 -12.74 -14.37 6.89
N HIS A 96 -13.57 -14.86 7.81
CA HIS A 96 -14.42 -16.02 7.57
C HIS A 96 -15.46 -15.76 6.47
N LYS A 97 -15.92 -14.51 6.34
CA LYS A 97 -16.84 -14.12 5.27
C LYS A 97 -16.20 -14.30 3.87
N LEU A 98 -14.89 -14.06 3.72
CA LEU A 98 -14.21 -14.22 2.42
C LEU A 98 -14.24 -15.67 1.91
N TYR A 99 -14.10 -16.64 2.80
CA TYR A 99 -14.09 -18.07 2.45
C TYR A 99 -15.49 -18.69 2.42
N ASN A 100 -16.51 -18.00 2.93
CA ASN A 100 -17.89 -18.46 2.87
C ASN A 100 -18.57 -18.14 1.54
N PHE A 101 -19.62 -18.88 1.24
CA PHE A 101 -20.53 -18.55 0.14
C PHE A 101 -21.26 -17.20 0.41
N PRO A 102 -21.49 -16.36 -0.61
CA PRO A 102 -21.17 -16.54 -2.03
C PRO A 102 -19.77 -16.04 -2.44
N THR A 103 -19.05 -15.36 -1.55
CA THR A 103 -17.78 -14.68 -1.85
C THR A 103 -16.60 -15.61 -2.11
N ASN A 104 -16.70 -16.90 -1.75
CA ASN A 104 -15.70 -17.91 -2.06
C ASN A 104 -15.41 -18.07 -3.58
N LEU A 105 -16.36 -17.71 -4.46
CA LEU A 105 -16.06 -17.72 -5.90
C LEU A 105 -14.93 -16.72 -6.25
N MET A 106 -14.92 -15.56 -5.59
CA MET A 106 -13.88 -14.56 -5.84
C MET A 106 -12.51 -14.97 -5.29
N THR A 107 -12.46 -15.68 -4.17
CA THR A 107 -11.18 -16.20 -3.65
C THR A 107 -10.59 -17.25 -4.61
N ILE A 108 -11.42 -18.16 -5.14
CA ILE A 108 -10.99 -19.15 -6.13
C ILE A 108 -10.48 -18.47 -7.41
N LEU A 109 -11.16 -17.41 -7.88
CA LEU A 109 -10.72 -16.64 -9.04
C LEU A 109 -9.34 -15.99 -8.83
N LEU A 110 -9.10 -15.39 -7.66
CA LEU A 110 -7.81 -14.77 -7.32
C LEU A 110 -6.67 -15.80 -7.25
N MET A 111 -6.91 -17.00 -6.70
CA MET A 111 -5.91 -18.08 -6.69
C MET A 111 -5.52 -18.50 -8.10
N ASN A 112 -6.52 -18.70 -8.98
CA ASN A 112 -6.26 -19.04 -10.39
C ASN A 112 -5.52 -17.92 -11.12
N TYR A 113 -5.88 -16.65 -10.86
CA TYR A 113 -5.18 -15.50 -11.42
C TYR A 113 -3.69 -15.49 -11.04
N LEU A 114 -3.36 -15.64 -9.75
CA LEU A 114 -1.98 -15.68 -9.28
C LEU A 114 -1.18 -16.87 -9.84
N LEU A 115 -1.84 -18.01 -10.05
CA LEU A 115 -1.21 -19.18 -10.67
C LEU A 115 -0.88 -18.91 -12.15
N ILE A 116 -1.81 -18.33 -12.90
CA ILE A 116 -1.60 -18.01 -14.31
C ILE A 116 -0.50 -16.96 -14.47
N THR A 117 -0.47 -15.92 -13.61
CA THR A 117 0.59 -14.90 -13.68
C THR A 117 1.97 -15.49 -13.40
N LEU A 118 2.12 -16.42 -12.45
CA LEU A 118 3.38 -17.12 -12.23
C LEU A 118 3.84 -17.89 -13.47
N ILE A 119 2.94 -18.65 -14.11
CA ILE A 119 3.26 -19.40 -15.35
C ILE A 119 3.66 -18.44 -16.47
N ALA A 120 2.93 -17.33 -16.63
CA ALA A 120 3.24 -16.32 -17.63
C ALA A 120 4.62 -15.68 -17.38
N VAL A 121 4.93 -15.30 -16.13
CA VAL A 121 6.23 -14.73 -15.75
C VAL A 121 7.36 -15.71 -16.08
N VAL A 122 7.22 -17.01 -15.73
CA VAL A 122 8.24 -18.03 -16.04
C VAL A 122 8.42 -18.22 -17.55
N LYS A 123 7.37 -18.06 -18.36
CA LYS A 123 7.49 -18.10 -19.84
C LYS A 123 8.18 -16.86 -20.40
N ILE A 124 7.88 -15.68 -19.87
CA ILE A 124 8.47 -14.40 -20.31
C ILE A 124 9.96 -14.35 -19.94
N THR A 125 10.35 -14.79 -18.75
CA THR A 125 11.76 -14.75 -18.31
C THR A 125 12.66 -15.79 -18.99
N LYS A 126 12.10 -16.79 -19.69
CA LYS A 126 12.86 -17.80 -20.45
C LYS A 126 13.37 -17.30 -21.81
N LEU A 127 13.30 -16.00 -22.10
CA LEU A 127 13.89 -15.40 -23.29
C LEU A 127 15.42 -15.38 -23.17
N PHE A 128 16.09 -16.25 -23.93
CA PHE A 128 17.56 -16.30 -24.06
C PHE A 128 18.09 -15.24 -25.03
N TYR A 129 17.77 -13.97 -24.82
CA TYR A 129 18.49 -12.88 -25.49
C TYR A 129 19.52 -12.31 -24.53
N GLY A 130 20.68 -11.91 -25.07
CA GLY A 130 21.83 -11.42 -24.30
C GLY A 130 21.49 -10.25 -23.37
N PRO A 131 22.44 -9.81 -22.52
CA PRO A 131 22.18 -8.82 -21.48
C PRO A 131 21.45 -7.59 -22.03
N LEU A 132 20.37 -7.16 -21.35
CA LEU A 132 19.57 -5.96 -21.69
C LEU A 132 20.38 -4.65 -21.69
N ARG A 133 21.61 -4.68 -21.17
CA ARG A 133 22.56 -3.58 -21.21
C ARG A 133 23.45 -3.73 -22.45
N PRO A 134 23.41 -2.81 -23.44
CA PRO A 134 24.47 -2.73 -24.42
C PRO A 134 25.79 -2.48 -23.68
N MET A 135 26.77 -3.36 -23.86
CA MET A 135 28.14 -3.11 -23.41
C MET A 135 28.70 -1.97 -24.26
N ASN A 136 28.68 -0.76 -23.73
CA ASN A 136 29.60 0.32 -24.10
C ASN A 136 30.67 0.43 -23.01
#